data_AF-A0A2V7DF40-F1
#
_entry.id   AF-A0A2V7DF40-F1
#
_cell.length_a   1.000
_cell.length_b   1.000
_cell.length_c   1.000
_cell.angle_alpha   90.00
_cell.angle_beta   90.00
_cell.angle_gamma   90.00
#
_symmetry.space_group_name_H-M   'P 1'
#
loop_
_entity.id
_entity.type
_entity.pdbx_description
1 polymer ?
#
loop_
_entity_poly.entity_id
_entity_poly.type
_entity_poly.pdbx_seq_one_letter_code
_entity_poly.pdbx_strand_id
1 'polypeptide(L)' 'HRARTHLALDKDAPDLRPVELPEAGRIVEIPEVGGLHHRYLRQAA' A
#
# COMPACT_ATOMS: atom_id res chain seq x y z
N HIS A 1 -5.76 -10.91 -1.32
CA HIS A 1 -5.74 -9.64 -0.57
C HIS A 1 -4.38 -9.53 0.12
N ARG A 2 -3.46 -8.66 -0.36
CA ARG A 2 -2.10 -8.46 0.19
C ARG A 2 -2.02 -7.20 1.07
N ALA A 3 -3.13 -6.75 1.65
CA ALA A 3 -3.08 -5.68 2.63
C ALA A 3 -2.49 -6.24 3.93
N ARG A 4 -1.50 -5.54 4.50
CA ARG A 4 -0.78 -5.97 5.70
C ARG A 4 -1.78 -6.13 6.86
N THR A 5 -1.89 -7.33 7.40
CA THR A 5 -2.70 -7.58 8.59
C THR A 5 -1.94 -7.03 9.80
N HIS A 6 -2.50 -6.06 10.51
CA HIS A 6 -1.94 -5.61 11.78
C HIS A 6 -2.06 -6.75 12.81
N LEU A 7 -0.94 -7.33 13.21
CA LEU A 7 -0.87 -8.39 14.22
C LEU A 7 -0.61 -7.77 15.60
N ALA A 8 -1.69 -7.56 16.36
CA ALA A 8 -1.70 -7.24 17.80
C ALA A 8 -1.07 -5.89 18.25
N LEU A 9 -1.12 -5.65 19.57
CA LEU A 9 -1.02 -4.34 20.26
C LEU A 9 0.38 -3.71 20.31
N ASP A 10 1.45 -4.46 20.02
CA ASP A 10 2.85 -3.95 19.89
C ASP A 10 3.13 -3.48 18.44
N LYS A 11 2.21 -2.67 17.93
CA LYS A 11 1.78 -2.42 16.53
C LYS A 11 2.81 -1.99 15.48
N ASP A 12 3.90 -2.72 15.27
CA ASP A 12 4.59 -2.64 13.99
C ASP A 12 4.06 -3.70 13.03
N ALA A 13 3.73 -3.25 11.81
CA ALA A 13 3.51 -4.18 10.72
C ALA A 13 4.83 -4.96 10.52
N PRO A 14 4.80 -6.30 10.45
CA PRO A 14 6.02 -7.10 10.34
C PRO A 14 6.83 -6.71 9.09
N ASP A 15 6.15 -6.20 8.07
CA ASP A 15 6.74 -5.71 6.84
C ASP A 15 6.61 -4.18 6.72
N LEU A 16 7.77 -3.52 6.60
CA LEU A 16 7.86 -2.13 6.22
C LEU A 16 7.35 -1.92 4.79
N ARG A 17 6.76 -0.75 4.54
CA ARG A 17 6.40 -0.36 3.18
C ARG A 17 7.68 0.11 2.48
N PRO A 18 8.04 -0.46 1.31
CA PRO A 18 9.14 0.11 0.53
C PRO A 18 8.80 1.54 0.11
N VAL A 19 9.80 2.42 0.08
CA VAL A 19 9.63 3.77 -0.47
C VAL A 19 9.46 3.63 -1.99
N GLU A 20 8.36 4.14 -2.50
CA GLU A 20 8.08 4.12 -3.93
C GLU A 20 8.74 5.32 -4.60
N LEU A 21 9.91 5.07 -5.18
CA LEU A 21 10.70 6.09 -5.85
C LEU A 21 9.98 6.63 -7.10
N PRO A 22 10.22 7.89 -7.51
CA PRO A 22 9.60 8.48 -8.70
C PRO A 22 9.77 7.66 -9.98
N GLU A 23 10.87 6.93 -10.11
CA GLU A 23 11.23 6.09 -11.25
C GLU A 23 10.36 4.83 -11.35
N ALA A 24 9.63 4.46 -10.28
CA ALA A 24 8.70 3.33 -10.27
C ALA A 24 7.44 3.57 -11.13
N GLY A 25 7.36 4.70 -11.83
CA GLY A 25 6.31 5.01 -12.79
C GLY A 25 5.20 5.87 -12.19
N ARG A 26 4.04 5.86 -12.84
CA ARG A 26 2.93 6.77 -12.50
C ARG A 26 2.22 6.32 -11.23
N ILE A 27 1.66 7.28 -10.49
CA ILE A 27 0.78 6.99 -9.36
C ILE A 27 -0.54 6.43 -9.89
N VAL A 28 -0.96 5.30 -9.33
CA VAL A 28 -2.22 4.61 -9.60
C VAL A 28 -2.97 4.48 -8.27
N GLU A 29 -4.25 4.78 -8.32
CA GLU A 29 -5.17 4.64 -7.20
C GLU A 29 -5.87 3.28 -7.27
N ILE A 30 -5.87 2.55 -6.16
CA ILE A 30 -6.61 1.30 -6.00
C ILE A 30 -7.66 1.50 -4.91
N PRO A 31 -8.96 1.50 -5.25
CA PRO A 31 -10.01 1.56 -4.25
C PRO A 31 -10.08 0.23 -3.49
N GLU A 32 -10.09 0.32 -2.18
CA GLU A 32 -10.24 -0.79 -1.26
C GLU A 32 -11.55 -0.62 -0.48
N VAL A 33 -12.13 -1.76 -0.06
CA VAL A 33 -13.37 -1.77 0.75
C VAL A 33 -14.50 -0.96 0.08
N GLY A 34 -14.71 -1.16 -1.22
CA GLY A 34 -15.74 -0.45 -1.98
C GLY A 34 -15.50 1.05 -2.17
N GLY A 35 -14.25 1.52 -2.03
CA GLY A 35 -13.89 2.94 -2.16
C GLY A 35 -13.87 3.71 -0.84
N LEU A 36 -14.09 3.03 0.30
CA LEU A 36 -13.92 3.64 1.62
C LEU A 36 -12.45 3.90 1.94
N HIS A 37 -11.54 3.19 1.28
CA HIS A 37 -10.11 3.36 1.42
C HIS A 37 -9.46 3.43 0.05
N HIS A 38 -8.41 4.23 -0.09
CA HIS A 38 -7.63 4.32 -1.32
C HIS A 38 -6.18 4.00 -1.01
N ARG A 39 -5.61 3.10 -1.81
CA ARG A 39 -4.17 2.81 -1.79
C ARG A 39 -3.53 3.36 -3.05
N TYR A 40 -2.57 4.24 -2.87
CA TYR A 40 -1.78 4.81 -3.95
C TYR A 40 -0.49 4.02 -4.10
N LEU A 41 -0.20 3.58 -5.32
CA LEU A 41 1.01 2.87 -5.68
C LEU A 41 1.60 3.45 -6.98
N ARG A 42 2.90 3.32 -7.20
CA ARG A 42 3.57 3.62 -8.46
C ARG A 42 3.71 2.35 -9.28
N GLN A 43 3.32 2.43 -10.55
CA GLN A 43 3.37 1.32 -11.49
C GLN A 43 4.11 1.73 -12.76
N ALA A 44 5.11 0.94 -13.14
CA ALA A 44 5.77 1.02 -14.43
C ALA A 44 4.81 0.62 -15.57
N ALA A 45 5.04 1.13 -16.78
CA ALA A 45 4.21 0.84 -17.95
C ALA A 45 4.24 -0.63 -18.35
#